data_AF-A0A414P1L4-F1
#
_entry.id   AF-A0A414P1L4-F1
#
_cell.length_a   1.000
_cell.length_b   1.000
_cell.length_c   1.000
_cell.angle_alpha   90.00
_cell.angle_beta   90.00
_cell.angle_gamma   90.00
#
_symmetry.space_group_name_H-M   'P 1'
#
loop_
_entity.id
_entity.type
_entity.pdbx_description
1 polymer ?
#
loop_
_entity_poly.entity_id
_entity_poly.type
_entity_poly.pdbx_seq_one_letter_code
_entity_poly.pdbx_strand_id
1 'polypeptide(L)'
;MIKKFLKYGKFKEYFAWEFENRFALVGTIFLGFATYFFKIYDDLQNYIAILNSTLGVIIGALIGTLALIFSGIVFWGSLFDKKFRNEIIKFTEDKNTVDKLYTSYLFLAFNILGNILFSIFLILTLNSSREKVGQILFMVVEIMYVYWFLFILGYLVSIMRNGINLIWLKDESEEVEKNKKTIYESANELRIDILFELLYRNMTAEETHDNLMNIINNRIKLLDKPEDEKRKLAEYLEKYYELEEKK
;
A
#
# COMPACT_ATOMS: atom_id res chain seq x y z
N MET A 1 -16.90 13.93 11.36
CA MET A 1 -16.53 13.60 9.97
C MET A 1 -16.22 14.85 9.14
N ILE A 2 -17.20 15.71 8.85
CA ILE A 2 -17.01 16.92 8.01
C ILE A 2 -15.87 17.83 8.50
N LYS A 3 -15.75 18.06 9.82
CA LYS A 3 -14.62 18.80 10.41
C LYS A 3 -13.24 18.20 10.05
N LYS A 4 -13.12 16.86 9.95
CA LYS A 4 -11.88 16.18 9.52
C LYS A 4 -11.62 16.37 8.03
N PHE A 5 -12.67 16.35 7.19
CA PHE A 5 -12.55 16.64 5.75
C PHE A 5 -12.03 18.05 5.52
N LEU A 6 -12.55 19.04 6.26
CA LEU A 6 -12.06 20.41 6.20
C LEU A 6 -10.61 20.52 6.71
N LYS A 7 -10.31 19.92 7.88
CA LYS A 7 -8.95 19.91 8.47
C LYS A 7 -7.91 19.37 7.49
N TYR A 8 -8.22 18.31 6.77
CA TYR A 8 -7.30 17.67 5.82
C TYR A 8 -7.53 18.08 4.37
N GLY A 9 -8.33 19.13 4.13
CA GLY A 9 -8.51 19.69 2.78
C GLY A 9 -9.13 18.74 1.76
N LYS A 10 -9.90 17.73 2.18
CA LYS A 10 -10.43 16.67 1.29
C LYS A 10 -11.28 17.19 0.13
N PHE A 11 -12.02 18.27 0.33
CA PHE A 11 -12.81 18.89 -0.76
C PHE A 11 -11.94 19.53 -1.85
N LYS A 12 -10.67 19.86 -1.56
CA LYS A 12 -9.73 20.34 -2.59
C LYS A 12 -9.32 19.21 -3.54
N GLU A 13 -9.47 17.96 -3.12
CA GLU A 13 -9.13 16.78 -3.93
C GLU A 13 -10.03 16.65 -5.15
N TYR A 14 -11.20 17.31 -5.23
CA TYR A 14 -12.01 17.34 -6.47
C TYR A 14 -11.40 18.18 -7.59
N PHE A 15 -10.42 19.04 -7.28
CA PHE A 15 -9.85 20.01 -8.22
C PHE A 15 -8.33 19.87 -8.35
N ALA A 16 -7.72 18.95 -7.59
CA ALA A 16 -6.30 18.69 -7.66
C ALA A 16 -5.92 18.07 -9.02
N TRP A 17 -4.74 18.34 -9.54
CA TRP A 17 -4.32 17.76 -10.83
C TRP A 17 -3.79 16.31 -10.70
N GLU A 18 -4.52 15.51 -9.94
CA GLU A 18 -4.19 14.12 -9.64
C GLU A 18 -4.79 13.15 -10.67
N PHE A 19 -4.42 11.87 -10.56
CA PHE A 19 -4.87 10.83 -11.48
C PHE A 19 -6.40 10.77 -11.55
N GLU A 20 -7.07 10.77 -10.40
CA GLU A 20 -8.53 10.66 -10.30
C GLU A 20 -9.27 11.78 -11.04
N ASN A 21 -8.81 13.03 -10.94
CA ASN A 21 -9.47 14.16 -11.58
C ASN A 21 -9.17 14.22 -13.06
N ARG A 22 -7.94 13.86 -13.48
CA ARG A 22 -7.60 13.74 -14.90
C ARG A 22 -8.44 12.66 -15.59
N PHE A 23 -8.55 11.49 -14.95
CA PHE A 23 -9.40 10.40 -15.41
C PHE A 23 -10.88 10.84 -15.50
N ALA A 24 -11.39 11.46 -14.44
CA ALA A 24 -12.76 11.96 -14.40
C ALA A 24 -13.04 13.00 -15.48
N LEU A 25 -12.17 14.01 -15.62
CA LEU A 25 -12.32 15.08 -16.62
C LEU A 25 -12.36 14.53 -18.04
N VAL A 26 -11.39 13.68 -18.41
CA VAL A 26 -11.31 13.08 -19.75
C VAL A 26 -12.54 12.22 -20.02
N GLY A 27 -12.94 11.38 -19.06
CA GLY A 27 -14.12 10.54 -19.22
C GLY A 27 -15.42 11.33 -19.29
N THR A 28 -15.56 12.43 -18.54
CA THR A 28 -16.72 13.33 -18.64
C THR A 28 -16.80 14.01 -19.99
N ILE A 29 -15.68 14.51 -20.53
CA ILE A 29 -15.65 15.10 -21.88
C ILE A 29 -16.06 14.06 -22.92
N PHE A 30 -15.53 12.83 -22.82
CA PHE A 30 -15.86 11.75 -23.74
C PHE A 30 -17.34 11.36 -23.68
N LEU A 31 -17.88 11.16 -22.48
CA LEU A 31 -19.28 10.78 -22.29
C LEU A 31 -20.24 11.92 -22.67
N GLY A 32 -19.93 13.16 -22.31
CA GLY A 32 -20.74 14.32 -22.72
C GLY A 32 -20.74 14.53 -24.24
N PHE A 33 -19.62 14.24 -24.92
CA PHE A 33 -19.60 14.23 -26.39
C PHE A 33 -20.47 13.09 -26.94
N ALA A 34 -20.39 11.89 -26.36
CA ALA A 34 -21.20 10.76 -26.79
C ALA A 34 -22.71 11.05 -26.64
N THR A 35 -23.14 11.61 -25.53
CA THR A 35 -24.56 11.90 -25.28
C THR A 35 -25.11 13.00 -26.19
N TYR A 36 -24.28 14.00 -26.52
CA TYR A 36 -24.59 14.97 -27.56
C TYR A 36 -24.69 14.31 -28.95
N PHE A 37 -23.72 13.46 -29.33
CA PHE A 37 -23.69 12.77 -30.62
C PHE A 37 -24.90 11.85 -30.84
N PHE A 38 -25.31 11.11 -29.80
CA PHE A 38 -26.48 10.24 -29.83
C PHE A 38 -27.81 10.96 -29.59
N LYS A 39 -27.81 12.29 -29.43
CA LYS A 39 -29.01 13.12 -29.21
C LYS A 39 -29.89 12.62 -28.05
N ILE A 40 -29.27 12.17 -26.97
CA ILE A 40 -29.97 11.54 -25.84
C ILE A 40 -31.03 12.47 -25.24
N TYR A 41 -30.78 13.78 -25.21
CA TYR A 41 -31.76 14.75 -24.70
C TYR A 41 -33.02 14.84 -25.58
N ASP A 42 -32.85 14.91 -26.90
CA ASP A 42 -33.96 15.06 -27.85
C ASP A 42 -34.88 13.83 -27.76
N ASP A 43 -34.26 12.66 -27.81
CA ASP A 43 -34.91 11.35 -27.79
C ASP A 43 -35.00 10.73 -26.38
N LEU A 44 -34.97 11.55 -25.32
CA LEU A 44 -34.86 11.09 -23.92
C LEU A 44 -35.82 9.96 -23.56
N GLN A 45 -37.06 10.00 -24.07
CA GLN A 45 -38.08 8.98 -23.82
C GLN A 45 -37.63 7.57 -24.23
N ASN A 46 -36.87 7.46 -25.33
CA ASN A 46 -36.33 6.18 -25.80
C ASN A 46 -35.18 5.67 -24.90
N TYR A 47 -34.51 6.57 -24.19
CA TYR A 47 -33.35 6.25 -23.35
C TYR A 47 -33.69 6.07 -21.87
N ILE A 48 -34.88 6.47 -21.39
CA ILE A 48 -35.26 6.37 -19.96
C ILE A 48 -35.06 4.95 -19.42
N ALA A 49 -35.49 3.91 -20.15
CA ALA A 49 -35.32 2.52 -19.70
C ALA A 49 -33.85 2.14 -19.52
N ILE A 50 -32.99 2.53 -20.47
CA ILE A 50 -31.55 2.29 -20.44
C ILE A 50 -30.89 3.09 -19.32
N LEU A 51 -31.26 4.37 -19.15
CA LEU A 51 -30.75 5.23 -18.09
C LEU A 51 -31.11 4.70 -16.70
N ASN A 52 -32.38 4.30 -16.49
CA ASN A 52 -32.83 3.68 -15.24
C ASN A 52 -32.04 2.40 -14.92
N SER A 53 -31.86 1.53 -15.91
CA SER A 53 -31.08 0.29 -15.74
C SER A 53 -29.61 0.59 -15.41
N THR A 54 -29.01 1.54 -16.11
CA THR A 54 -27.62 1.97 -15.90
C THR A 54 -27.41 2.56 -14.51
N LEU A 55 -28.29 3.48 -14.08
CA LEU A 55 -28.26 4.05 -12.73
C LEU A 55 -28.46 2.97 -11.66
N GLY A 56 -29.33 2.00 -11.89
CA GLY A 56 -29.52 0.85 -11.00
C GLY A 56 -28.26 -0.01 -10.85
N VAL A 57 -27.58 -0.31 -11.96
CA VAL A 57 -26.31 -1.05 -11.96
C VAL A 57 -25.22 -0.24 -11.24
N ILE A 58 -25.14 1.07 -11.48
CA ILE A 58 -24.20 1.97 -10.78
C ILE A 58 -24.44 1.92 -9.26
N ILE A 59 -25.70 2.03 -8.81
CA ILE A 59 -26.03 1.92 -7.38
C ILE A 59 -25.55 0.57 -6.82
N GLY A 60 -25.81 -0.53 -7.51
CA GLY A 60 -25.35 -1.87 -7.09
C GLY A 60 -23.82 -1.96 -6.97
N ALA A 61 -23.09 -1.47 -7.97
CA ALA A 61 -21.63 -1.45 -7.96
C ALA A 61 -21.05 -0.56 -6.83
N LEU A 62 -21.67 0.59 -6.58
CA LEU A 62 -21.30 1.51 -5.51
C LEU A 62 -21.54 0.90 -4.11
N ILE A 63 -22.65 0.19 -3.91
CA ILE A 63 -22.90 -0.56 -2.67
C ILE A 63 -21.84 -1.65 -2.48
N GLY A 64 -21.51 -2.40 -3.53
CA GLY A 64 -20.41 -3.38 -3.47
C GLY A 64 -19.07 -2.74 -3.10
N THR A 65 -18.80 -1.54 -3.62
CA THR A 65 -17.58 -0.79 -3.32
C THR A 65 -17.53 -0.33 -1.84
N LEU A 66 -18.66 0.03 -1.23
CA LEU A 66 -18.70 0.34 0.20
C LEU A 66 -18.23 -0.85 1.05
N ALA A 67 -18.66 -2.08 0.71
CA ALA A 67 -18.22 -3.29 1.41
C ALA A 67 -16.69 -3.48 1.31
N LEU A 68 -16.11 -3.24 0.12
CA LEU A 68 -14.66 -3.28 -0.08
C LEU A 68 -13.93 -2.23 0.75
N ILE A 69 -14.46 -1.00 0.84
CA ILE A 69 -13.90 0.07 1.67
C ILE A 69 -13.91 -0.31 3.15
N PHE A 70 -15.02 -0.88 3.65
CA PHE A 70 -15.09 -1.36 5.04
C PHE A 70 -14.04 -2.44 5.31
N SER A 71 -13.89 -3.41 4.40
CA SER A 71 -12.85 -4.43 4.50
C SER A 71 -11.44 -3.81 4.52
N GLY A 72 -11.18 -2.85 3.64
CA GLY A 72 -9.91 -2.11 3.58
C GLY A 72 -9.60 -1.38 4.89
N ILE A 73 -10.56 -0.68 5.49
CA ILE A 73 -10.38 0.01 6.78
C ILE A 73 -10.03 -0.99 7.89
N VAL A 74 -10.71 -2.14 7.95
CA VAL A 74 -10.44 -3.17 8.96
C VAL A 74 -9.06 -3.77 8.78
N PHE A 75 -8.67 -4.05 7.54
CA PHE A 75 -7.34 -4.55 7.18
C PHE A 75 -6.23 -3.55 7.54
N TRP A 76 -6.44 -2.25 7.32
CA TRP A 76 -5.52 -1.22 7.80
C TRP A 76 -5.44 -1.17 9.32
N GLY A 77 -6.58 -1.30 9.99
CA GLY A 77 -6.66 -1.39 11.44
C GLY A 77 -5.82 -2.52 12.02
N SER A 78 -5.77 -3.68 11.34
CA SER A 78 -4.94 -4.81 11.76
C SER A 78 -3.46 -4.68 11.38
N LEU A 79 -3.14 -3.99 10.28
CA LEU A 79 -1.75 -3.77 9.85
C LEU A 79 -1.03 -2.69 10.68
N PHE A 80 -1.71 -1.64 11.11
CA PHE A 80 -1.10 -0.53 11.85
C PHE A 80 -0.97 -0.83 13.34
N ASP A 81 -0.10 -1.76 13.71
CA ASP A 81 0.35 -1.87 15.09
C ASP A 81 1.11 -0.59 15.52
N LYS A 82 1.39 -0.45 16.82
CA LYS A 82 2.09 0.75 17.36
C LYS A 82 3.48 0.94 16.74
N LYS A 83 4.14 -0.16 16.35
CA LYS A 83 5.52 -0.14 15.83
C LYS A 83 5.53 0.40 14.40
N PHE A 84 4.71 -0.17 13.53
CA PHE A 84 4.55 0.23 12.14
C PHE A 84 4.00 1.65 12.01
N ARG A 85 3.05 2.06 12.87
CA ARG A 85 2.58 3.45 12.92
C ARG A 85 3.71 4.44 13.22
N ASN A 86 4.63 4.09 14.12
CA ASN A 86 5.77 4.94 14.45
C ASN A 86 6.79 4.99 13.31
N GLU A 87 7.00 3.89 12.57
CA GLU A 87 7.86 3.88 11.39
C GLU A 87 7.31 4.75 10.26
N ILE A 88 6.02 4.67 9.98
CA ILE A 88 5.37 5.53 8.99
C ILE A 88 5.52 7.01 9.36
N ILE A 89 5.27 7.36 10.63
CA ILE A 89 5.41 8.75 11.09
C ILE A 89 6.85 9.25 10.96
N LYS A 90 7.85 8.38 11.18
CA LYS A 90 9.26 8.72 10.97
C LYS A 90 9.56 8.93 9.48
N PHE A 91 9.02 8.08 8.61
CA PHE A 91 9.26 8.14 7.18
C PHE A 91 8.56 9.32 6.49
N THR A 92 7.32 9.62 6.88
CA THR A 92 6.53 10.70 6.27
C THR A 92 6.72 12.06 6.95
N GLU A 93 7.42 12.09 8.08
CA GLU A 93 7.58 13.27 8.95
C GLU A 93 6.24 13.89 9.40
N ASP A 94 5.12 13.17 9.25
CA ASP A 94 3.78 13.65 9.57
C ASP A 94 3.04 12.70 10.53
N LYS A 95 2.86 13.20 11.76
CA LYS A 95 2.13 12.50 12.83
C LYS A 95 0.68 12.18 12.47
N ASN A 96 0.10 12.86 11.48
CA ASN A 96 -1.28 12.68 11.05
C ASN A 96 -1.43 11.79 9.81
N THR A 97 -0.36 11.20 9.26
CA THR A 97 -0.44 10.40 8.02
C THR A 97 -1.49 9.28 8.10
N VAL A 98 -1.48 8.51 9.19
CA VAL A 98 -2.45 7.42 9.41
C VAL A 98 -3.88 7.97 9.52
N ASP A 99 -4.07 9.09 10.21
CA ASP A 99 -5.38 9.75 10.34
C ASP A 99 -5.88 10.29 9.00
N LYS A 100 -4.97 10.80 8.15
CA LYS A 100 -5.26 11.25 6.78
C LYS A 100 -5.71 10.07 5.92
N LEU A 101 -5.03 8.93 6.01
CA LEU A 101 -5.40 7.70 5.29
C LEU A 101 -6.81 7.23 5.64
N TYR A 102 -7.13 7.06 6.93
CA TYR A 102 -8.49 6.72 7.35
C TYR A 102 -9.52 7.77 6.91
N THR A 103 -9.13 9.05 6.90
CA THR A 103 -10.02 10.11 6.40
C THR A 103 -10.25 10.02 4.89
N SER A 104 -9.28 9.57 4.09
CA SER A 104 -9.46 9.31 2.65
C SER A 104 -10.51 8.21 2.40
N TYR A 105 -10.42 7.09 3.12
CA TYR A 105 -11.42 6.02 3.04
C TYR A 105 -12.82 6.50 3.42
N LEU A 106 -12.92 7.27 4.51
CA LEU A 106 -14.19 7.85 4.94
C LEU A 106 -14.75 8.87 3.94
N PHE A 107 -13.87 9.65 3.29
CA PHE A 107 -14.26 10.60 2.25
C PHE A 107 -14.80 9.88 1.02
N LEU A 108 -14.17 8.79 0.59
CA LEU A 108 -14.68 7.95 -0.49
C LEU A 108 -16.06 7.35 -0.15
N ALA A 109 -16.21 6.78 1.05
CA ALA A 109 -17.50 6.24 1.49
C ALA A 109 -18.62 7.30 1.51
N PHE A 110 -18.30 8.52 1.96
CA PHE A 110 -19.23 9.66 1.94
C PHE A 110 -19.63 10.05 0.51
N ASN A 111 -18.66 10.09 -0.41
CA ASN A 111 -18.91 10.36 -1.83
C ASN A 111 -19.83 9.31 -2.47
N ILE A 112 -19.55 8.04 -2.20
CA ILE A 112 -20.36 6.93 -2.69
C ILE A 112 -21.80 7.06 -2.21
N LEU A 113 -22.00 7.31 -0.91
CA LEU A 113 -23.35 7.50 -0.35
C LEU A 113 -24.08 8.67 -1.04
N GLY A 114 -23.39 9.80 -1.23
CA GLY A 114 -23.95 10.93 -1.95
C GLY A 114 -24.34 10.58 -3.38
N ASN A 115 -23.49 9.86 -4.11
CA ASN A 115 -23.73 9.49 -5.49
C ASN A 115 -24.89 8.48 -5.62
N ILE A 116 -25.03 7.54 -4.67
CA ILE A 116 -26.19 6.64 -4.58
C ILE A 116 -27.48 7.45 -4.41
N LEU A 117 -27.53 8.36 -3.43
CA LEU A 117 -28.72 9.17 -3.15
C LEU A 117 -29.07 10.06 -4.35
N PHE A 118 -28.07 10.63 -5.02
CA PHE A 118 -28.29 11.42 -6.22
C PHE A 118 -28.77 10.57 -7.39
N SER A 119 -28.26 9.35 -7.57
CA SER A 119 -28.72 8.40 -8.59
C SER A 119 -30.19 8.01 -8.36
N ILE A 120 -30.59 7.76 -7.11
CA ILE A 120 -32.00 7.51 -6.76
C ILE A 120 -32.85 8.74 -7.12
N PHE A 121 -32.39 9.95 -6.81
CA PHE A 121 -33.09 11.18 -7.16
C PHE A 121 -33.23 11.36 -8.68
N LEU A 122 -32.21 11.01 -9.47
CA LEU A 122 -32.27 11.04 -10.93
C LEU A 122 -33.29 10.03 -11.47
N ILE A 123 -33.32 8.80 -10.95
CA ILE A 123 -34.34 7.80 -11.32
C ILE A 123 -35.74 8.34 -11.05
N LEU A 124 -35.98 8.90 -9.86
CA LEU A 124 -37.29 9.49 -9.53
C LEU A 124 -37.67 10.63 -10.48
N THR A 125 -36.71 11.46 -10.86
CA THR A 125 -36.93 12.58 -11.79
C THR A 125 -37.24 12.09 -13.20
N LEU A 126 -36.49 11.11 -13.71
CA LEU A 126 -36.70 10.51 -15.04
C LEU A 126 -38.07 9.82 -15.18
N ASN A 127 -38.59 9.24 -14.10
CA ASN A 127 -39.89 8.56 -14.09
C ASN A 127 -41.03 9.47 -13.60
N SER A 128 -40.76 10.76 -13.35
CA SER A 128 -41.81 11.69 -12.93
C SER A 128 -42.71 12.07 -14.11
N SER A 129 -43.97 12.38 -13.82
CA SER A 129 -44.92 12.92 -14.81
C SER A 129 -44.71 14.41 -15.12
N ARG A 130 -43.62 15.02 -14.61
CA ARG A 130 -43.33 16.43 -14.84
C ARG A 130 -42.75 16.62 -16.24
N GLU A 131 -42.86 17.85 -16.74
CA GLU A 131 -42.29 18.22 -18.03
C GLU A 131 -40.78 17.99 -18.08
N LYS A 132 -40.27 17.78 -19.30
CA LYS A 132 -38.83 17.63 -19.54
C LYS A 132 -38.09 18.85 -18.96
N VAL A 133 -37.05 18.56 -18.20
CA VAL A 133 -36.13 19.59 -17.69
C VAL A 133 -35.46 20.26 -18.89
N GLY A 134 -35.25 21.58 -18.82
CA GLY A 134 -34.59 22.31 -19.90
C GLY A 134 -33.19 21.75 -20.23
N GLN A 135 -32.84 21.78 -21.52
CA GLN A 135 -31.62 21.16 -22.07
C GLN A 135 -30.32 21.58 -21.35
N ILE A 136 -30.20 22.87 -21.04
CA ILE A 136 -29.01 23.40 -20.35
C ILE A 136 -28.88 22.74 -18.96
N LEU A 137 -29.98 22.65 -18.22
CA LEU A 137 -29.97 22.06 -16.89
C LEU A 137 -29.72 20.54 -16.94
N PHE A 138 -30.25 19.85 -17.96
CA PHE A 138 -29.93 18.44 -18.22
C PHE A 138 -28.43 18.24 -18.42
N MET A 139 -27.80 19.01 -19.32
CA MET A 139 -26.35 18.90 -19.60
C MET A 139 -25.50 19.21 -18.37
N VAL A 140 -25.86 20.23 -17.59
CA VAL A 140 -25.13 20.57 -16.36
C VAL A 140 -25.20 19.43 -15.34
N VAL A 141 -26.40 18.88 -15.11
CA VAL A 141 -26.59 17.75 -14.18
C VAL A 141 -25.83 16.52 -14.65
N GLU A 142 -25.87 16.23 -15.95
CA GLU A 142 -25.15 15.12 -16.56
C GLU A 142 -23.63 15.25 -16.36
N ILE A 143 -23.04 16.39 -16.74
CA ILE A 143 -21.61 16.65 -16.61
C ILE A 143 -21.17 16.51 -15.14
N MET A 144 -21.93 17.11 -14.22
CA MET A 144 -21.65 17.02 -12.78
C MET A 144 -21.73 15.58 -12.28
N TYR A 145 -22.76 14.84 -12.67
CA TYR A 145 -22.97 13.46 -12.23
C TYR A 145 -21.88 12.54 -12.76
N VAL A 146 -21.59 12.60 -14.06
CA VAL A 146 -20.57 11.77 -14.71
C VAL A 146 -19.20 12.07 -14.14
N TYR A 147 -18.85 13.35 -13.97
CA TYR A 147 -17.58 13.74 -13.33
C TYR A 147 -17.47 13.15 -11.93
N TRP A 148 -18.52 13.33 -11.11
CA TRP A 148 -18.50 12.85 -9.74
C TRP A 148 -18.40 11.32 -9.65
N PHE A 149 -19.11 10.60 -10.52
CA PHE A 149 -19.03 9.14 -10.60
C PHE A 149 -17.64 8.66 -11.01
N LEU A 150 -17.06 9.22 -12.08
CA LEU A 150 -15.72 8.85 -12.53
C LEU A 150 -14.64 9.24 -11.52
N PHE A 151 -14.81 10.36 -10.82
CA PHE A 151 -13.95 10.75 -9.70
C PHE A 151 -13.96 9.68 -8.61
N ILE A 152 -15.12 9.16 -8.23
CA ILE A 152 -15.23 8.07 -7.23
C ILE A 152 -14.43 6.84 -7.68
N LEU A 153 -14.54 6.46 -8.96
CA LEU A 153 -13.79 5.31 -9.50
C LEU A 153 -12.29 5.56 -9.51
N GLY A 154 -11.85 6.73 -9.99
CA GLY A 154 -10.44 7.11 -9.99
C GLY A 154 -9.87 7.18 -8.57
N TYR A 155 -10.62 7.74 -7.64
CA TYR A 155 -10.22 7.88 -6.24
C TYR A 155 -10.10 6.52 -5.54
N LEU A 156 -11.01 5.58 -5.83
CA LEU A 156 -10.89 4.20 -5.36
C LEU A 156 -9.57 3.56 -5.82
N VAL A 157 -9.21 3.71 -7.09
CA VAL A 157 -7.95 3.20 -7.64
C VAL A 157 -6.75 3.86 -6.97
N SER A 158 -6.77 5.18 -6.76
CA SER A 158 -5.71 5.92 -6.05
C SER A 158 -5.52 5.41 -4.62
N ILE A 159 -6.62 5.15 -3.88
CA ILE A 159 -6.54 4.55 -2.55
C ILE A 159 -5.95 3.14 -2.61
N MET A 160 -6.40 2.29 -3.53
CA MET A 160 -5.88 0.93 -3.66
C MET A 160 -4.39 0.92 -3.96
N ARG A 161 -3.93 1.78 -4.88
CA ARG A 161 -2.51 1.92 -5.22
C ARG A 161 -1.68 2.32 -4.01
N ASN A 162 -2.13 3.33 -3.26
CA ASN A 162 -1.46 3.76 -2.04
C ASN A 162 -1.45 2.66 -0.98
N GLY A 163 -2.51 1.86 -0.93
CA GLY A 163 -2.59 0.69 -0.08
C GLY A 163 -1.55 -0.37 -0.43
N ILE A 164 -1.46 -0.76 -1.70
CA ILE A 164 -0.48 -1.76 -2.15
C ILE A 164 0.95 -1.29 -1.84
N ASN A 165 1.27 -0.02 -2.11
CA ASN A 165 2.58 0.54 -1.81
C ASN A 165 2.92 0.49 -0.31
N LEU A 166 1.93 0.72 0.57
CA LEU A 166 2.12 0.61 2.02
C LEU A 166 2.37 -0.84 2.48
N ILE A 167 1.76 -1.83 1.81
CA ILE A 167 2.01 -3.24 2.10
C ILE A 167 3.46 -3.59 1.72
N TRP A 168 3.91 -3.21 0.52
CA TRP A 168 5.29 -3.46 0.10
C TRP A 168 6.32 -2.81 1.01
N LEU A 169 6.07 -1.57 1.46
CA LEU A 169 6.93 -0.91 2.45
C LEU A 169 7.01 -1.67 3.77
N LYS A 170 5.91 -2.31 4.20
CA LYS A 170 5.90 -3.13 5.41
C LYS A 170 6.73 -4.40 5.22
N ASP A 171 6.56 -5.08 4.10
CA ASP A 171 7.29 -6.32 3.82
C ASP A 171 8.80 -6.05 3.75
N GLU A 172 9.20 -4.96 3.09
CA GLU A 172 10.60 -4.50 3.04
C GLU A 172 11.15 -4.15 4.44
N SER A 173 10.36 -3.51 5.31
CA SER A 173 10.84 -3.15 6.65
C SER A 173 11.02 -4.37 7.55
N GLU A 174 10.12 -5.37 7.46
CA GLU A 174 10.25 -6.63 8.18
C GLU A 174 11.46 -7.46 7.71
N GLU A 175 11.78 -7.46 6.43
CA GLU A 175 12.99 -8.12 5.91
C GLU A 175 14.28 -7.44 6.37
N VAL A 176 14.34 -6.10 6.34
CA VAL A 176 15.48 -5.34 6.85
C VAL A 176 15.67 -5.58 8.35
N GLU A 177 14.58 -5.71 9.11
CA GLU A 177 14.68 -5.98 10.54
C GLU A 177 15.16 -7.41 10.84
N LYS A 178 14.71 -8.42 10.07
CA LYS A 178 15.22 -9.79 10.18
C LYS A 178 16.70 -9.91 9.84
N ASN A 179 17.19 -9.10 8.91
CA ASN A 179 18.58 -9.12 8.45
C ASN A 179 19.52 -8.22 9.28
N LYS A 180 19.00 -7.42 10.21
CA LYS A 180 19.82 -6.62 11.13
C LYS A 180 20.38 -7.51 12.23
N LYS A 181 21.72 -7.68 12.25
CA LYS A 181 22.44 -8.25 13.40
C LYS A 181 22.01 -7.54 14.68
N THR A 182 21.62 -8.31 15.69
CA THR A 182 21.27 -7.79 17.00
C THR A 182 22.51 -7.23 17.70
N ILE A 183 22.32 -6.30 18.65
CA ILE A 183 23.43 -5.79 19.48
C ILE A 183 24.18 -6.95 20.17
N TYR A 184 23.47 -8.01 20.55
CA TYR A 184 24.06 -9.19 21.16
C TYR A 184 24.96 -9.97 20.20
N GLU A 185 24.56 -10.12 18.94
CA GLU A 185 25.39 -10.76 17.91
C GLU A 185 26.64 -9.92 17.62
N SER A 186 26.49 -8.60 17.42
CA SER A 186 27.62 -7.69 17.22
C SER A 186 28.56 -7.64 18.44
N ALA A 187 28.02 -7.70 19.66
CA ALA A 187 28.82 -7.75 20.88
C ALA A 187 29.55 -9.08 21.06
N ASN A 188 28.95 -10.19 20.63
CA ASN A 188 29.60 -11.51 20.64
C ASN A 188 30.73 -11.57 19.60
N GLU A 189 30.51 -11.05 18.39
CA GLU A 189 31.58 -10.93 17.39
C GLU A 189 32.74 -10.09 17.93
N LEU A 190 32.47 -8.90 18.46
CA LEU A 190 33.50 -8.05 19.05
C LEU A 190 34.23 -8.73 20.22
N ARG A 191 33.52 -9.47 21.08
CA ARG A 191 34.12 -10.21 22.18
C ARG A 191 35.02 -11.34 21.68
N ILE A 192 34.61 -12.03 20.62
CA ILE A 192 35.41 -13.07 19.97
C ILE A 192 36.66 -12.45 19.36
N ASP A 193 36.54 -11.35 18.61
CA ASP A 193 37.66 -10.64 17.99
C ASP A 193 38.67 -10.14 19.04
N ILE A 194 38.20 -9.55 20.15
CA ILE A 194 39.05 -9.13 21.27
C ILE A 194 39.77 -10.32 21.91
N LEU A 195 39.09 -11.45 22.09
CA LEU A 195 39.71 -12.66 22.64
C LEU A 195 40.79 -13.20 21.69
N PHE A 196 40.53 -13.22 20.39
CA PHE A 196 41.51 -13.57 19.38
C PHE A 196 42.71 -12.61 19.41
N GLU A 197 42.47 -11.30 19.40
CA GLU A 197 43.52 -10.30 19.44
C GLU A 197 44.39 -10.45 20.71
N LEU A 198 43.78 -10.64 21.88
CA LEU A 198 44.50 -10.82 23.14
C LEU A 198 45.29 -12.13 23.22
N LEU A 199 44.77 -13.22 22.66
CA LEU A 199 45.44 -14.53 22.69
C LEU A 199 46.66 -14.58 21.76
N TYR A 200 46.60 -13.85 20.64
CA TYR A 200 47.62 -13.93 19.59
C TYR A 200 48.52 -12.70 19.49
N ARG A 201 48.30 -11.65 20.31
CA ARG A 201 49.08 -10.40 20.33
C ARG A 201 50.60 -10.59 20.44
N ASN A 202 51.05 -11.68 21.06
CA ASN A 202 52.46 -11.96 21.34
C ASN A 202 52.98 -13.21 20.62
N MET A 203 52.25 -13.70 19.62
CA MET A 203 52.63 -14.86 18.82
C MET A 203 52.97 -14.44 17.39
N THR A 204 53.88 -15.15 16.75
CA THR A 204 54.09 -15.03 15.30
C THR A 204 52.87 -15.57 14.54
N ALA A 205 52.75 -15.25 13.25
CA ALA A 205 51.65 -15.74 12.42
C ALA A 205 51.62 -17.27 12.32
N GLU A 206 52.80 -17.91 12.24
CA GLU A 206 52.93 -19.38 12.23
C GLU A 206 52.50 -19.99 13.57
N GLU A 207 52.97 -19.46 14.70
CA GLU A 207 52.56 -19.93 16.03
C GLU A 207 51.07 -19.74 16.31
N THR A 208 50.48 -18.67 15.78
CA THR A 208 49.05 -18.37 15.86
C THR A 208 48.23 -19.40 15.09
N HIS A 209 48.64 -19.68 13.85
CA HIS A 209 47.99 -20.66 12.99
C HIS A 209 48.06 -22.07 13.61
N ASP A 210 49.24 -22.51 14.03
CA ASP A 210 49.44 -23.84 14.62
C ASP A 210 48.63 -24.04 15.90
N ASN A 211 48.60 -23.03 16.79
CA ASN A 211 47.79 -23.10 18.01
C ASN A 211 46.29 -23.11 17.69
N LEU A 212 45.83 -22.27 16.75
CA LEU A 212 44.44 -22.23 16.34
C LEU A 212 43.99 -23.58 15.78
N MET A 213 44.78 -24.16 14.87
CA MET A 213 44.48 -25.46 14.27
C MET A 213 44.50 -26.59 15.31
N ASN A 214 45.45 -26.58 16.25
CA ASN A 214 45.46 -27.53 17.35
C ASN A 214 44.22 -27.42 18.25
N ILE A 215 43.79 -26.21 18.59
CA ILE A 215 42.59 -25.98 19.42
C ILE A 215 41.34 -26.42 18.66
N ILE A 216 41.19 -26.05 17.39
CA ILE A 216 40.06 -26.44 16.53
C ILE A 216 39.99 -27.96 16.44
N ASN A 217 41.09 -28.63 16.09
CA ASN A 217 41.14 -30.08 15.96
C ASN A 217 40.83 -30.80 17.27
N ASN A 218 41.29 -30.29 18.41
CA ASN A 218 40.97 -30.84 19.72
C ASN A 218 39.48 -30.62 20.09
N ARG A 219 38.89 -29.48 19.73
CA ARG A 219 37.46 -29.21 19.99
C ARG A 219 36.55 -30.03 19.09
N ILE A 220 36.90 -30.22 17.82
CA ILE A 220 36.15 -31.09 16.90
C ILE A 220 36.09 -32.52 17.44
N LYS A 221 37.20 -33.06 17.95
CA LYS A 221 37.26 -34.40 18.56
C LYS A 221 36.29 -34.56 19.75
N LEU A 222 36.06 -33.49 20.50
CA LEU A 222 35.18 -33.47 21.68
C LEU A 222 33.70 -33.26 21.35
N LEU A 223 33.34 -33.03 20.07
CA LEU A 223 31.94 -32.89 19.67
C LEU A 223 31.21 -34.24 19.74
N ASP A 224 29.98 -34.22 20.25
CA ASP A 224 29.07 -35.37 20.20
C ASP A 224 28.42 -35.45 18.80
N LYS A 225 29.24 -35.80 17.81
CA LYS A 225 28.89 -35.85 16.39
C LYS A 225 29.47 -37.09 15.70
N PRO A 226 28.80 -37.61 14.66
CA PRO A 226 29.35 -38.67 13.81
C PRO A 226 30.73 -38.30 13.22
N GLU A 227 31.59 -39.31 13.03
CA GLU A 227 32.98 -39.07 12.66
C GLU A 227 33.15 -38.54 11.23
N ASP A 228 32.19 -38.80 10.36
CA ASP A 228 32.13 -38.22 9.01
C ASP A 228 31.76 -36.72 9.04
N GLU A 229 30.89 -36.28 9.94
CA GLU A 229 30.58 -34.85 10.15
C GLU A 229 31.77 -34.12 10.76
N LYS A 230 32.46 -34.73 11.72
CA LYS A 230 33.70 -34.15 12.29
C LYS A 230 34.78 -33.99 11.24
N ARG A 231 34.95 -34.96 10.34
CA ARG A 231 35.93 -34.88 9.26
C ARG A 231 35.60 -33.76 8.26
N LYS A 232 34.33 -33.64 7.84
CA LYS A 232 33.87 -32.54 6.98
C LYS A 232 34.07 -31.17 7.63
N LEU A 233 33.84 -31.07 8.94
CA LEU A 233 34.04 -29.83 9.69
C LEU A 233 35.52 -29.45 9.81
N ALA A 234 36.40 -30.44 10.02
CA ALA A 234 37.84 -30.23 10.02
C ALA A 234 38.33 -29.76 8.64
N GLU A 235 37.95 -30.45 7.56
CA GLU A 235 38.27 -30.10 6.17
C GLU A 235 37.78 -28.68 5.81
N TYR A 236 36.58 -28.30 6.26
CA TYR A 236 36.03 -26.96 6.05
C TYR A 236 36.83 -25.88 6.78
N LEU A 237 37.19 -26.10 8.05
CA LEU A 237 37.90 -25.11 8.86
C LEU A 237 39.38 -25.02 8.47
N GLU A 238 40.04 -26.12 8.13
CA GLU A 238 41.37 -26.12 7.53
C GLU A 238 41.38 -25.25 6.28
N LYS A 239 40.48 -25.50 5.32
CA LYS A 239 40.39 -24.69 4.09
C LYS A 239 40.04 -23.22 4.32
N TYR A 240 39.28 -22.91 5.37
CA TYR A 240 38.87 -21.55 5.70
C TYR A 240 40.01 -20.73 6.33
N TYR A 241 40.88 -21.37 7.13
CA TYR A 241 42.01 -20.74 7.81
C TYR A 241 43.35 -20.92 7.10
N GLU A 242 43.46 -21.87 6.17
CA GLU A 242 44.49 -21.86 5.13
C GLU A 242 44.25 -20.66 4.23
N LEU A 243 44.99 -19.59 4.51
CA LEU A 243 45.18 -18.46 3.61
C LEU A 243 45.37 -19.00 2.18
N GLU A 244 44.41 -18.74 1.28
CA GLU A 244 44.80 -18.52 -0.10
C GLU A 244 45.95 -17.52 -0.03
N GLU A 245 47.18 -17.96 -0.33
CA GLU A 245 48.22 -17.06 -0.79
C GLU A 245 47.66 -16.36 -2.05
N LYS A 246 46.83 -15.34 -1.85
CA LYS A 246 46.51 -14.38 -2.89
C LYS A 246 47.80 -13.62 -3.15
N LYS A 247 48.55 -14.16 -4.10
CA LYS A 247 49.57 -13.44 -4.88
C LYS A 247 49.02 -12.11 -5.38
#